data_AF-A0A530QCJ9-F1
#
_entry.id   AF-A0A530QCJ9-F1
#
_cell.length_a   1.000
_cell.length_b   1.000
_cell.length_c   1.000
_cell.angle_alpha   90.00
_cell.angle_beta   90.00
_cell.angle_gamma   90.00
#
_symmetry.space_group_name_H-M   'P 1'
#
loop_
_entity.id
_entity.type
_entity.pdbx_description
1 polymer ?
#
loop_
_entity_poly.entity_id
_entity_poly.type
_entity_poly.pdbx_seq_one_letter_code
_entity_poly.pdbx_strand_id
1 'polypeptide(L)'
;LKKVDELELSVRSANCLKNDNIVYIGDLIQKTEAEMLRTPNFGRKSLNEIKEVLAAMGLHLGMEVPDWPPENIEDLAKRYEDQY
;
A
#
# COMPACT_ATOMS: atom_id res chain seq x y z
N LEU A 1 -11.25 3.33 5.29
CA LEU A 1 -9.83 2.96 5.07
C LEU A 1 -9.56 3.03 3.58
N LYS A 2 -8.55 3.77 3.13
CA LYS A 2 -8.19 3.77 1.71
C LYS A 2 -7.35 2.55 1.38
N LYS A 3 -7.84 1.69 0.47
CA LYS A 3 -7.10 0.54 -0.02
C LYS A 3 -6.08 0.97 -1.07
N VAL A 4 -5.00 0.22 -1.20
CA VAL A 4 -4.06 0.41 -2.32
C VAL A 4 -4.69 0.13 -3.68
N ASP A 5 -5.79 -0.64 -3.74
CA ASP A 5 -6.57 -0.86 -4.97
C ASP A 5 -7.26 0.42 -5.51
N GLU A 6 -7.49 1.42 -4.65
CA GLU A 6 -8.03 2.72 -5.09
C GLU A 6 -6.96 3.62 -5.71
N LEU A 7 -5.68 3.32 -5.46
CA LEU A 7 -4.60 3.95 -6.19
C LEU A 7 -4.62 3.32 -7.58
N GLU A 8 -4.83 4.13 -8.63
CA GLU A 8 -4.85 3.71 -10.05
C GLU A 8 -3.48 3.20 -10.53
N LEU A 9 -2.93 2.23 -9.82
CA LEU A 9 -1.65 1.60 -10.04
C LEU A 9 -1.77 0.58 -11.17
N SER A 10 -0.63 0.26 -11.79
CA SER A 10 -0.60 -0.83 -12.75
C SER A 10 -1.00 -2.15 -12.09
N VAL A 11 -1.63 -3.03 -12.88
CA VAL A 11 -2.03 -4.39 -12.44
C VAL A 11 -0.85 -5.14 -11.80
N ARG A 12 0.39 -4.90 -12.27
CA ARG A 12 1.59 -5.51 -11.69
C ARG A 12 1.89 -4.96 -10.31
N SER A 13 1.85 -3.63 -10.13
CA SER A 13 2.07 -3.00 -8.84
C SER A 13 1.01 -3.45 -7.83
N ALA A 14 -0.28 -3.42 -8.18
CA ALA A 14 -1.37 -3.89 -7.32
C ALA A 14 -1.22 -5.37 -6.91
N ASN A 15 -0.88 -6.25 -7.86
CA ASN A 15 -0.67 -7.68 -7.56
C ASN A 15 0.55 -7.91 -6.66
N CYS A 16 1.62 -7.13 -6.82
CA CYS A 16 2.78 -7.27 -5.93
C CYS A 16 2.44 -6.83 -4.50
N LEU A 17 1.66 -5.75 -4.35
CA LEU A 17 1.19 -5.29 -3.05
C LEU A 17 0.30 -6.35 -2.38
N LYS A 18 -0.67 -6.91 -3.11
CA LYS A 18 -1.50 -8.01 -2.61
C LYS A 18 -0.69 -9.24 -2.19
N ASN A 19 0.32 -9.62 -2.97
CA ASN A 19 1.18 -10.75 -2.62
C ASN A 19 2.04 -10.51 -1.37
N ASP A 20 2.36 -9.24 -1.07
CA ASP A 20 3.11 -8.84 0.11
C ASP A 20 2.19 -8.52 1.32
N ASN A 21 0.90 -8.89 1.23
CA ASN A 21 -0.16 -8.58 2.18
C ASN A 21 -0.34 -7.07 2.47
N ILE A 22 0.03 -6.22 1.52
CA ILE A 22 -0.18 -4.78 1.59
C ILE A 22 -1.55 -4.47 0.97
N VAL A 23 -2.55 -4.28 1.82
CA VAL A 23 -3.95 -4.00 1.39
C VAL A 23 -4.30 -2.53 1.54
N TYR A 24 -3.67 -1.83 2.48
CA TYR A 24 -3.94 -0.43 2.78
C TYR A 24 -2.76 0.48 2.47
N ILE A 25 -3.07 1.76 2.24
CA ILE A 25 -2.04 2.80 2.09
C ILE A 25 -1.17 2.88 3.34
N GLY A 26 -1.75 2.72 4.53
CA GLY A 26 -1.00 2.73 5.81
C GLY A 26 0.09 1.66 5.86
N ASP A 27 -0.19 0.45 5.39
CA ASP A 27 0.81 -0.62 5.28
C ASP A 27 1.87 -0.30 4.23
N LEU A 28 1.47 0.29 3.11
CA LEU A 28 2.37 0.66 2.01
C LEU A 28 3.40 1.71 2.45
N ILE A 29 2.96 2.78 3.09
CA ILE A 29 3.83 3.92 3.41
C ILE A 29 4.84 3.59 4.51
N GLN A 30 4.58 2.60 5.37
CA GLN A 30 5.55 2.11 6.35
C GLN A 30 6.67 1.28 5.73
N LYS A 31 6.44 0.68 4.55
CA LYS A 31 7.48 -0.08 3.85
C LYS A 31 8.52 0.86 3.28
N THR A 32 9.78 0.43 3.39
CA THR A 32 10.90 1.14 2.79
C THR A 32 11.13 0.72 1.34
N GLU A 33 11.69 1.61 0.53
CA GLU A 33 12.04 1.31 -0.87
C GLU A 33 12.92 0.06 -1.01
N ALA A 34 13.83 -0.16 -0.05
CA ALA A 34 14.71 -1.31 -0.01
C ALA A 34 13.98 -2.63 0.28
N GLU A 35 12.87 -2.59 1.03
CA GLU A 35 12.00 -3.76 1.22
C GLU A 35 11.19 -4.04 -0.03
N MET A 36 10.59 -3.00 -0.62
CA MET A 36 9.82 -3.13 -1.86
C MET A 36 10.67 -3.70 -3.00
N LEU A 37 11.94 -3.30 -3.12
CA LEU A 37 12.86 -3.85 -4.13
C LEU A 37 13.35 -5.27 -3.82
N ARG A 38 13.20 -5.76 -2.58
CA ARG A 38 13.47 -7.15 -2.22
C ARG A 38 12.31 -8.08 -2.60
N THR A 39 11.10 -7.55 -2.75
CA THR A 39 9.92 -8.33 -3.10
C THR A 39 10.06 -8.91 -4.52
N PRO A 40 9.95 -10.25 -4.69
CA PRO A 40 10.06 -10.88 -6.00
C PRO A 40 8.95 -10.36 -6.92
N ASN A 41 9.31 -10.03 -8.18
CA ASN A 41 8.45 -9.40 -9.19
C ASN A 41 8.18 -7.90 -9.01
N PHE A 42 8.74 -7.28 -7.96
CA PHE A 42 8.69 -5.84 -7.79
C PHE A 42 9.88 -5.18 -8.51
N GLY A 43 9.59 -4.28 -9.45
CA GLY A 43 10.60 -3.64 -10.29
C GLY A 43 10.75 -2.15 -10.01
N ARG A 44 11.86 -1.55 -10.48
CA ARG A 44 12.10 -0.10 -10.41
C ARG A 44 10.96 0.73 -11.02
N LYS A 45 10.31 0.21 -12.07
CA LYS A 45 9.15 0.86 -12.69
C LYS A 45 7.95 0.94 -11.74
N SER A 46 7.59 -0.19 -11.12
CA SER A 46 6.51 -0.25 -10.12
C SER A 46 6.81 0.60 -8.89
N LEU A 47 8.08 0.64 -8.44
CA LEU A 47 8.51 1.51 -7.36
C LEU A 47 8.28 3.00 -7.69
N ASN A 48 8.69 3.43 -8.89
CA ASN A 48 8.49 4.80 -9.32
C ASN A 48 7.01 5.16 -9.46
N GLU A 49 6.17 4.27 -10.03
CA GLU A 49 4.72 4.47 -10.09
C GLU A 49 4.13 4.72 -8.70
N ILE A 50 4.49 3.89 -7.71
CA ILE A 50 4.01 4.05 -6.34
C ILE A 50 4.53 5.35 -5.72
N LYS A 51 5.82 5.70 -5.91
CA LYS A 51 6.37 6.96 -5.40
C LYS A 51 5.69 8.18 -6.01
N GLU A 52 5.39 8.17 -7.31
CA GLU A 52 4.68 9.26 -7.97
C GLU A 52 3.26 9.44 -7.43
N VAL A 53 2.53 8.34 -7.26
CA VAL A 53 1.17 8.36 -6.69
C VAL A 53 1.19 8.82 -5.23
N LEU A 54 2.11 8.30 -4.42
CA LEU A 54 2.27 8.74 -3.03
C LEU A 54 2.65 10.23 -2.98
N ALA A 55 3.59 10.68 -3.82
CA ALA A 55 4.00 12.08 -3.88
C ALA A 55 2.84 13.00 -4.29
N ALA A 56 1.96 12.57 -5.20
CA ALA A 56 0.75 13.32 -5.56
C ALA A 56 -0.22 13.48 -4.37
N MET A 57 -0.19 12.56 -3.40
CA MET A 57 -0.94 12.63 -2.14
C MET A 57 -0.17 13.33 -1.01
N GLY A 58 1.07 13.76 -1.25
CA GLY A 58 1.96 14.32 -0.22
C GLY A 58 2.51 13.27 0.75
N LEU A 59 2.52 12.00 0.36
CA LEU A 59 3.02 10.86 1.13
C LEU A 59 4.34 10.35 0.52
N HIS A 60 5.10 9.58 1.31
CA HIS A 60 6.30 8.90 0.84
C HIS A 60 6.44 7.51 1.48
N LEU A 61 7.33 6.70 0.92
CA LEU A 61 7.71 5.41 1.50
C LEU A 61 8.61 5.61 2.72
N GLY A 62 8.53 4.71 3.70
CA GLY A 62 9.23 4.81 4.98
C GLY A 62 8.67 5.88 5.92
N MET A 63 7.39 6.25 5.78
CA MET A 63 6.69 7.07 6.77
C MET A 63 6.28 6.22 7.97
N GLU A 64 6.55 6.71 9.18
CA GLU A 64 5.94 6.15 10.38
C GLU A 64 4.52 6.71 10.54
N VAL A 65 3.54 5.81 10.61
CA VAL A 65 2.16 6.15 10.91
C VAL A 65 1.92 5.79 12.38
N PRO A 66 1.88 6.78 13.30
CA PRO A 66 1.50 6.50 14.67
C PRO A 66 0.08 5.94 14.71
N ASP A 67 -0.16 4.97 15.59
CA ASP A 67 -1.45 4.28 15.78
C ASP A 67 -1.93 3.44 14.58
N TRP A 68 -0.99 2.98 13.74
CA TRP A 68 -1.25 1.96 12.72
C TRP A 68 -0.56 0.64 13.08
N PRO A 69 -1.22 -0.53 12.91
CA PRO A 69 -2.62 -0.70 12.50
C PRO A 69 -3.58 -0.30 13.64
N PRO A 70 -4.68 0.42 13.36
CA PRO A 70 -5.71 0.69 14.36
C PRO A 70 -6.26 -0.63 14.92
N GLU A 71 -6.53 -0.70 16.23
CA GLU A 71 -6.96 -1.94 16.92
C GLU A 71 -8.16 -2.65 16.26
N ASN A 72 -9.00 -1.90 15.54
CA ASN A 72 -10.19 -2.39 14.85
C ASN A 72 -9.98 -2.57 13.33
N ILE A 73 -8.77 -2.82 12.85
CA ILE A 73 -8.51 -2.94 11.41
C ILE A 73 -9.32 -4.08 10.77
N GLU A 74 -9.50 -5.21 11.47
CA GLU A 74 -10.31 -6.33 11.00
C GLU A 74 -11.81 -5.98 10.92
N ASP A 75 -12.35 -5.31 11.93
CA ASP A 75 -13.75 -4.87 11.92
C ASP A 75 -14.01 -3.80 10.85
N LEU A 76 -13.05 -2.88 10.64
CA LEU A 76 -13.12 -1.88 9.59
C LEU A 76 -12.96 -2.50 8.20
N ALA A 77 -12.07 -3.48 8.04
CA ALA A 77 -11.90 -4.23 6.80
C ALA A 77 -13.19 -4.96 6.43
N LYS A 78 -13.78 -5.65 7.41
CA LYS A 78 -15.02 -6.42 7.26
C LYS A 78 -16.21 -5.53 6.90
N ARG A 79 -16.37 -4.38 7.55
CA ARG A 79 -17.40 -3.39 7.18
C ARG A 79 -17.23 -2.84 5.76
N TYR A 80 -15.99 -2.71 5.27
CA TYR A 80 -15.72 -2.26 3.91
C TYR A 80 -15.93 -3.36 2.86
N GLU A 81 -15.66 -4.62 3.21
CA GLU A 81 -15.95 -5.78 2.33
C GLU A 81 -17.45 -6.06 2.23
N ASP A 82 -18.21 -5.91 3.32
CA ASP A 82 -19.66 -6.08 3.33
C ASP A 82 -20.40 -4.95 2.58
N GLN A 83 -19.72 -3.87 2.20
CA GLN A 83 -20.31 -2.72 1.50
C GLN A 83 -20.25 -2.79 -0.04
N TYR A 84 -19.75 -3.89 -0.62
CA TYR A 84 -19.67 -4.11 -2.06
C TYR A 84 -20.25 -5.45 -2.50
#